data_AF-A0A524CZM9-F1
#
_entry.id   AF-A0A524CZM9-F1
#
_cell.length_a   1.000
_cell.length_b   1.000
_cell.length_c   1.000
_cell.angle_alpha   90.00
_cell.angle_beta   90.00
_cell.angle_gamma   90.00
#
_symmetry.space_group_name_H-M   'P 1'
#
loop_
_entity.id
_entity.type
_entity.pdbx_description
1 polymer ?
#
loop_
_entity_poly.entity_id
_entity_poly.type
_entity_poly.pdbx_seq_one_letter_code
_entity_poly.pdbx_strand_id
1 'polypeptide(L)'
;MSHRRSLRFSNVTCPICGSKEVARDDQKGDLICTNCGHIITRKETRAVGKFEVAQILKREGMLSFSQLGEMTGSSEDRLYGVLQNMVNMGLLNEIQGRYSLT
;
A
#
# COMPACT_ATOMS: atom_id res chain seq x y z
N MET A 1 11.06 16.59 37.68
CA MET A 1 11.10 17.37 36.43
C MET A 1 10.53 16.49 35.33
N SER A 2 9.34 16.80 34.83
CA SER A 2 8.66 15.98 33.82
C SER A 2 9.47 15.99 32.52
N HIS A 3 10.01 14.84 32.13
CA HIS A 3 10.55 14.64 30.79
C HIS A 3 9.41 14.88 29.79
N ARG A 4 9.29 16.10 29.24
CA ARG A 4 8.48 16.34 28.06
C ARG A 4 9.14 15.56 26.93
N ARG A 5 8.68 14.33 26.72
CA ARG A 5 9.01 13.54 25.53
C ARG A 5 8.59 14.38 24.33
N SER A 6 9.57 14.81 23.53
CA SER A 6 9.32 15.54 22.29
C SER A 6 8.58 14.61 21.34
N LEU A 7 7.31 14.91 21.05
CA LEU A 7 6.54 14.18 20.04
C LEU A 7 7.24 14.32 18.68
N ARG A 8 7.56 13.19 18.06
CA ARG A 8 8.11 13.17 16.69
C ARG A 8 6.96 13.23 15.71
N PHE A 9 6.79 14.37 15.05
CA PHE A 9 5.75 14.54 14.04
C PHE A 9 6.13 13.86 12.72
N SER A 10 5.14 13.25 12.07
CA SER A 10 5.22 12.60 10.78
C SER A 10 4.76 13.54 9.68
N ASN A 11 5.25 13.34 8.44
CA ASN A 11 4.76 14.06 7.27
C ASN A 11 3.38 13.55 6.78
N VAL A 12 2.80 12.55 7.45
CA VAL A 12 1.49 11.99 7.13
C VAL A 12 0.39 12.93 7.58
N THR A 13 -0.61 13.14 6.72
CA THR A 13 -1.83 13.89 7.07
C THR A 13 -2.87 12.93 7.64
N CYS A 14 -3.58 13.34 8.69
CA CYS A 14 -4.64 12.54 9.27
C CYS A 14 -5.77 12.31 8.25
N PRO A 15 -6.16 11.05 7.96
CA PRO A 15 -7.22 10.76 6.99
C PRO A 15 -8.62 11.14 7.48
N ILE A 16 -8.80 11.38 8.78
CA ILE A 16 -10.10 11.69 9.37
C ILE A 16 -10.36 13.19 9.45
N CYS A 17 -9.37 13.99 9.86
CA CYS A 17 -9.56 15.42 10.11
C CYS A 17 -8.67 16.33 9.24
N GLY A 18 -7.80 15.77 8.38
CA GLY A 18 -6.91 16.55 7.53
C GLY A 18 -5.76 17.27 8.25
N SER A 19 -5.62 17.09 9.57
CA SER A 19 -4.53 17.73 10.33
C SER A 19 -3.16 17.11 10.01
N LYS A 20 -2.13 17.96 10.00
CA LYS A 20 -0.71 17.55 9.90
C LYS A 20 -0.08 17.26 11.27
N GLU A 21 -0.84 17.42 12.34
CA GLU A 21 -0.41 17.10 13.70
C GLU A 21 -0.53 15.60 13.95
N VAL A 22 0.35 14.83 13.31
CA VAL A 22 0.45 13.38 13.45
C VAL A 22 1.75 13.06 14.14
N ALA A 23 1.68 12.55 15.37
CA ALA A 23 2.84 12.13 16.15
C ALA A 23 3.06 10.61 16.02
N ARG A 24 4.32 10.20 16.11
CA ARG A 24 4.68 8.77 16.23
C ARG A 24 4.73 8.38 17.69
N ASP A 25 4.05 7.29 18.04
CA ASP A 25 4.20 6.65 19.34
C ASP A 25 5.45 5.76 19.31
N ASP A 26 6.48 6.16 20.04
CA ASP A 26 7.76 5.43 20.09
C ASP A 26 7.65 4.05 20.76
N GLN A 27 6.58 3.76 21.53
CA GLN A 27 6.41 2.46 22.18
C GLN A 27 5.72 1.41 21.29
N LYS A 28 4.78 1.85 20.45
CA LYS A 28 3.99 0.96 19.58
C LYS A 28 4.37 1.04 18.11
N GLY A 29 5.05 2.11 17.70
CA GLY A 29 5.35 2.40 16.29
C GLY A 29 4.16 2.99 15.52
N ASP A 30 3.01 3.12 16.17
CA ASP A 30 1.77 3.65 15.61
C ASP A 30 1.88 5.15 15.34
N LEU A 31 1.15 5.62 14.34
CA LEU A 31 0.97 7.04 14.07
C LEU A 31 -0.35 7.47 14.71
N ILE A 32 -0.34 8.57 15.46
CA ILE A 32 -1.52 9.08 16.16
C ILE A 32 -1.70 10.54 15.79
N CYS A 33 -2.90 10.90 15.34
CA CYS A 33 -3.24 12.31 15.16
C CYS A 33 -3.47 12.95 16.53
N THR A 34 -2.68 13.95 16.89
CA THR A 34 -2.84 14.68 18.16
C THR A 34 -4.02 15.65 18.15
N ASN A 35 -4.54 15.98 16.96
CA ASN A 35 -5.72 16.84 16.81
C ASN A 35 -7.05 16.11 17.04
N CYS A 36 -7.21 14.88 16.54
CA CYS A 36 -8.48 14.13 16.65
C CYS A 36 -8.38 12.80 17.41
N GLY A 37 -7.18 12.42 17.87
CA GLY A 37 -6.95 11.16 18.58
C GLY A 37 -6.97 9.91 17.70
N HIS A 38 -7.19 10.04 16.39
CA HIS A 38 -7.26 8.89 15.50
C HIS A 38 -5.90 8.19 15.37
N ILE A 39 -5.89 6.88 15.63
CA ILE A 39 -4.73 6.01 15.41
C ILE A 39 -4.68 5.66 13.92
N ILE A 40 -3.68 6.19 13.25
CA ILE A 40 -3.35 5.90 11.86
C ILE A 40 -2.59 4.58 11.83
N THR A 41 -3.34 3.50 11.72
CA THR A 41 -2.77 2.19 11.44
C THR A 41 -2.26 2.21 10.00
N ARG A 42 -0.95 2.01 9.80
CA ARG A 42 -0.48 1.57 8.49
C ARG A 42 -1.07 0.19 8.31
N LYS A 43 -2.03 0.01 7.39
CA LYS A 43 -2.39 -1.34 6.96
C LYS A 43 -1.07 -2.00 6.53
N GLU A 44 -0.58 -2.96 7.30
CA GLU A 44 0.57 -3.79 6.95
C GLU A 44 0.17 -4.59 5.73
N THR A 45 0.30 -3.95 4.58
CA THR A 45 -0.07 -4.54 3.31
C THR A 45 1.18 -5.22 2.80
N ARG A 46 1.05 -6.49 2.42
CA ARG A 46 2.15 -7.23 1.82
C ARG A 46 2.59 -6.51 0.55
N ALA A 47 3.89 -6.30 0.39
CA ALA A 47 4.43 -5.84 -0.88
C ALA A 47 4.40 -6.99 -1.88
N VAL A 48 3.97 -6.72 -3.12
CA VAL A 48 4.04 -7.67 -4.23
C VAL A 48 5.12 -7.20 -5.21
N GLY A 49 5.91 -8.14 -5.71
CA GLY A 49 6.95 -7.87 -6.72
C GLY A 49 6.48 -8.20 -8.13
N LYS A 50 7.11 -7.59 -9.14
CA LYS A 50 6.85 -7.88 -10.57
C LYS A 50 7.02 -9.35 -10.91
N PHE A 51 8.05 -10.00 -10.33
CA PHE A 51 8.34 -11.41 -10.55
C PHE A 51 7.20 -12.30 -10.07
N GLU A 52 6.63 -11.99 -8.91
CA GLU A 52 5.50 -12.73 -8.35
C GLU A 52 4.26 -12.61 -9.23
N VAL A 53 3.90 -11.39 -9.65
CA VAL A 53 2.81 -11.13 -10.60
C VAL A 53 3.03 -11.91 -11.90
N ALA A 54 4.25 -11.90 -12.44
CA ALA A 54 4.58 -12.62 -13.66
C ALA A 54 4.46 -14.14 -13.50
N GLN A 55 4.86 -14.71 -12.36
CA GLN A 55 4.69 -16.15 -12.11
C GLN A 55 3.22 -16.56 -12.03
N ILE A 56 2.39 -15.74 -11.38
CA ILE A 56 0.95 -15.99 -11.30
C ILE A 56 0.32 -15.93 -12.71
N LEU A 57 0.60 -14.88 -13.47
CA LEU A 57 0.05 -14.73 -14.83
C LEU A 57 0.59 -15.79 -15.79
N LYS A 58 1.84 -16.27 -15.61
CA LYS A 58 2.37 -17.40 -16.38
C LYS A 58 1.61 -18.69 -16.11
N ARG A 59 1.11 -18.90 -14.89
CA ARG A 59 0.36 -20.10 -14.50
C ARG A 59 -1.10 -20.02 -14.92
N GLU A 60 -1.75 -18.88 -14.69
CA GLU A 60 -3.21 -18.72 -14.88
C GLU A 60 -3.59 -18.11 -16.25
N GLY A 61 -2.63 -17.55 -16.98
CA GLY A 61 -2.84 -16.92 -18.27
C GLY A 61 -3.31 -15.47 -18.17
N MET A 62 -4.59 -15.25 -17.83
CA MET A 62 -5.20 -13.91 -17.83
C MET A 62 -6.14 -13.69 -16.64
N LEU A 63 -5.79 -12.72 -15.80
CA LEU A 63 -6.49 -12.45 -14.54
C LEU A 63 -7.00 -11.01 -14.45
N SER A 64 -8.10 -10.80 -13.74
CA SER A 64 -8.53 -9.46 -13.35
C SER A 64 -7.68 -8.90 -12.21
N PHE A 65 -7.80 -7.59 -11.98
CA PHE A 65 -7.18 -6.93 -10.82
C PHE A 65 -7.57 -7.57 -9.48
N SER A 66 -8.85 -7.91 -9.30
CA SER A 66 -9.35 -8.53 -8.06
C SER A 66 -8.75 -9.91 -7.83
N GLN A 67 -8.68 -10.75 -8.86
CA GLN A 67 -8.07 -12.08 -8.77
C GLN A 67 -6.59 -12.00 -8.42
N LEU A 68 -5.86 -11.08 -9.05
CA LEU A 68 -4.45 -10.84 -8.70
C LEU A 68 -4.31 -10.39 -7.25
N GLY A 69 -5.18 -9.51 -6.76
CA GLY A 69 -5.20 -9.08 -5.36
C GLY A 69 -5.43 -10.22 -4.37
N GLU A 70 -6.38 -11.10 -4.67
CA GLU A 70 -6.66 -12.30 -3.86
C GLU A 70 -5.46 -13.27 -3.84
N MET A 71 -4.81 -13.47 -4.98
CA MET A 71 -3.67 -14.40 -5.10
C MET A 71 -2.37 -13.86 -4.48
N THR A 72 -2.12 -12.55 -4.54
CA THR A 72 -0.91 -11.94 -3.99
C THR A 72 -1.06 -11.53 -2.52
N GLY A 73 -2.30 -11.31 -2.05
CA GLY A 73 -2.59 -10.76 -0.73
C GLY A 73 -2.05 -9.34 -0.52
N SER A 74 -1.75 -8.61 -1.60
CA SER A 74 -1.24 -7.23 -1.54
C SER A 74 -2.37 -6.20 -1.44
N SER A 75 -2.06 -4.99 -0.97
CA SER A 75 -2.99 -3.87 -1.12
C SER A 75 -3.24 -3.52 -2.57
N GLU A 76 -4.45 -3.03 -2.83
CA GLU A 76 -4.85 -2.51 -4.14
C GLU A 76 -3.87 -1.44 -4.64
N ASP A 77 -3.52 -0.44 -3.81
CA ASP A 77 -2.58 0.62 -4.20
C ASP A 77 -1.23 0.08 -4.67
N ARG A 78 -0.70 -0.93 -3.98
CA ARG A 78 0.60 -1.53 -4.32
C ARG A 78 0.51 -2.40 -5.55
N LEU A 79 -0.54 -3.22 -5.65
CA LEU A 79 -0.79 -4.05 -6.83
C LEU A 79 -0.95 -3.19 -8.07
N TYR A 80 -1.74 -2.12 -7.97
CA TYR A 80 -1.97 -1.16 -9.04
C TYR A 80 -0.66 -0.52 -9.50
N GLY A 81 0.16 -0.04 -8.56
CA GLY A 81 1.47 0.54 -8.88
C GLY A 81 2.39 -0.44 -9.62
N VAL A 82 2.39 -1.72 -9.23
CA VAL A 82 3.19 -2.77 -9.90
C VAL A 82 2.65 -3.07 -11.29
N LEU A 83 1.33 -3.27 -11.43
CA LEU A 83 0.70 -3.59 -12.71
C LEU A 83 0.89 -2.47 -13.72
N GLN A 84 0.61 -1.23 -13.34
CA GLN A 84 0.84 -0.07 -14.19
C GLN A 84 2.31 0.05 -14.61
N ASN A 85 3.25 -0.20 -13.69
CA ASN A 85 4.66 -0.21 -14.03
C ASN A 85 5.01 -1.31 -15.04
N MET A 86 4.45 -2.52 -14.90
CA MET A 86 4.69 -3.62 -15.83
C MET A 86 4.05 -3.40 -17.21
N VAL A 87 2.84 -2.82 -17.27
CA VAL A 87 2.18 -2.40 -18.51
C VAL A 87 3.01 -1.32 -19.22
N ASN A 88 3.46 -0.30 -18.50
CA ASN A 88 4.32 0.75 -19.06
C ASN A 88 5.68 0.24 -19.56
N MET A 89 6.17 -0.87 -19.01
CA MET A 89 7.38 -1.56 -19.48
C MET A 89 7.12 -2.51 -20.67
N GLY A 90 5.86 -2.67 -21.11
CA GLY A 90 5.47 -3.63 -22.15
C GLY A 90 5.55 -5.09 -21.73
N LEU A 91 5.60 -5.37 -20.42
CA LEU A 91 5.68 -6.74 -19.88
C LEU A 91 4.31 -7.41 -19.74
N LEU A 92 3.25 -6.60 -19.64
CA LEU A 92 1.86 -7.06 -19.55
C LEU A 92 1.02 -6.39 -20.63
N ASN A 93 0.08 -7.16 -21.17
CA ASN A 93 -1.05 -6.63 -21.93
C ASN A 93 -2.21 -6.40 -20.96
N GLU A 94 -2.82 -5.21 -21.01
CA GLU A 94 -4.07 -4.91 -20.32
C GLU A 94 -5.22 -4.86 -21.33
N ILE A 95 -6.21 -5.73 -21.18
CA ILE A 95 -7.39 -5.81 -22.04
C ILE A 95 -8.63 -5.83 -21.15
N GLN A 96 -9.46 -4.79 -21.24
CA GLN A 96 -10.73 -4.68 -20.48
C GLN A 96 -10.55 -4.92 -18.96
N GLY A 97 -9.48 -4.39 -18.36
CA GLY A 97 -9.18 -4.54 -16.94
C GLY A 97 -8.67 -5.94 -16.53
N ARG A 98 -8.28 -6.76 -17.51
CA ARG A 98 -7.58 -8.03 -17.29
C ARG A 98 -6.14 -7.92 -17.77
N TYR A 99 -5.25 -8.63 -17.09
CA TYR A 99 -3.82 -8.60 -17.32
C TYR A 99 -3.35 -9.98 -17.78
N SER A 100 -2.48 -10.01 -18.78
CA SER A 100 -1.74 -11.20 -19.21
C SER A 100 -0.30 -10.82 -19.54
N LEU A 101 0.61 -11.79 -19.56
CA LEU A 101 1.96 -11.56 -20.09
C LEU A 101 1.90 -11.23 -21.59
N THR A 102 2.80 -10.37 -22.04
CA THR A 102 2.99 -10.03 -23.46
C THR A 102 3.55 -11.20 -24.25
#